data_AF-E1QRL1-F1
#
_entry.id   AF-E1QRL1-F1
#
_cell.length_a   1.000
_cell.length_b   1.000
_cell.length_c   1.000
_cell.angle_alpha   90.00
_cell.angle_beta   90.00
_cell.angle_gamma   90.00
#
_symmetry.space_group_name_H-M   'P 1'
#
loop_
_entity.id
_entity.type
_entity.pdbx_description
1 polymer ?
#
loop_
_entity_poly.entity_id
_entity_poly.type
_entity_poly.pdbx_seq_one_letter_code
_entity_poly.pdbx_strand_id
1 'polypeptide(L)'
;MSNEDIDIEGLIKNFRVGFDKAGLTMYVIPREDTVTLTKGEYYRFNNEDVQLYGTKVILHTPCSGVIYGRYLIRSDDYVKGLYLVITDTECDIDVLWLEEGLGARMHVKSNEALLVIVRLMRLRTRKVKPDSYALRIMRTLNLSGKLLYSDANHEIQVFGIERMLISQFRDNCANELSIRRWRLVFDRCGFVTEVFNDGSTVALLINDVNSIVINRYFPSLNKWYELSKVLGFSKYLVVLKGEV
;
A
#
# COMPACT_ATOMS: atom_id res chain seq x y z
N MET A 1 9.76 16.09 -10.59
CA MET A 1 9.34 17.01 -9.52
C MET A 1 10.06 16.58 -8.27
N SER A 2 10.73 17.51 -7.58
CA SER A 2 11.33 17.28 -6.27
C SER A 2 10.25 16.87 -5.27
N ASN A 3 10.53 15.88 -4.43
CA ASN A 3 9.77 15.73 -3.19
C ASN A 3 10.17 16.93 -2.31
N GLU A 4 9.29 17.92 -2.18
CA GLU A 4 9.27 18.71 -0.95
C GLU A 4 8.79 17.75 0.13
N ASP A 5 9.71 17.30 1.00
CA ASP A 5 9.35 16.43 2.12
C ASP A 5 8.44 17.22 3.06
N ILE A 6 7.22 16.73 3.23
CA ILE A 6 6.20 17.39 4.03
C ILE A 6 6.54 17.26 5.51
N ASP A 7 6.67 18.39 6.17
CA ASP A 7 6.85 18.47 7.62
C ASP A 7 5.55 18.11 8.35
N ILE A 8 5.38 16.81 8.60
CA ILE A 8 4.25 16.26 9.37
C ILE A 8 4.32 16.74 10.82
N GLU A 9 5.52 16.85 11.40
CA GLU A 9 5.70 17.24 12.81
C GLU A 9 5.25 18.69 13.01
N GLY A 10 5.58 19.58 12.09
CA GLY A 10 5.05 20.94 12.01
C GLY A 10 3.52 20.95 11.90
N LEU A 11 2.95 20.18 10.97
CA LEU A 11 1.49 20.10 10.74
C LEU A 11 0.68 19.62 11.95
N ILE A 12 1.21 18.68 12.75
CA ILE A 12 0.49 18.11 13.90
C ILE A 12 0.81 18.81 15.22
N LYS A 13 1.76 19.75 15.26
CA LYS A 13 2.23 20.39 16.50
C LYS A 13 1.12 21.02 17.35
N ASN A 14 0.07 21.54 16.69
CA ASN A 14 -1.01 22.29 17.30
C ASN A 14 -2.38 21.56 17.26
N PHE A 15 -2.41 20.22 17.22
CA PHE A 15 -3.69 19.49 17.15
C PHE A 15 -4.58 19.73 18.39
N ARG A 16 -5.90 19.87 18.17
CA ARG A 16 -6.91 19.95 19.26
C ARG A 16 -7.35 18.58 19.75
N VAL A 17 -7.60 17.65 18.83
CA VAL A 17 -7.97 16.26 19.11
C VAL A 17 -7.13 15.35 18.23
N GLY A 18 -6.64 14.25 18.81
CA GLY A 18 -5.89 13.21 18.12
C GLY A 18 -6.48 11.83 18.38
N PHE A 19 -6.42 10.96 17.38
CA PHE A 19 -6.70 9.52 17.48
C PHE A 19 -5.57 8.76 16.79
N ASP A 20 -5.03 7.74 17.44
CA ASP A 20 -4.08 6.82 16.79
C ASP A 20 -4.42 5.39 17.18
N LYS A 21 -4.78 4.56 16.19
CA LYS A 21 -5.08 3.14 16.42
C LYS A 21 -4.83 2.30 15.18
N ALA A 22 -4.16 1.17 15.38
CA ALA A 22 -3.83 0.14 14.38
C ALA A 22 -3.07 0.61 13.14
N GLY A 23 -2.75 1.90 12.97
CA GLY A 23 -2.16 2.49 11.76
C GLY A 23 -3.05 3.51 11.04
N LEU A 24 -4.21 3.84 11.59
CA LEU A 24 -4.98 5.03 11.26
C LEU A 24 -4.72 6.07 12.34
N THR A 25 -4.11 7.18 11.95
CA THR A 25 -3.86 8.33 12.80
C THR A 25 -4.66 9.51 12.26
N MET A 26 -5.29 10.28 13.14
CA MET A 26 -6.13 11.42 12.77
C MET A 26 -5.89 12.57 13.74
N TYR A 27 -5.83 13.79 13.20
CA TYR A 27 -5.66 15.01 13.98
C TYR A 27 -6.61 16.09 13.48
N VAL A 28 -7.32 16.75 14.40
CA VAL A 28 -8.01 18.02 14.09
C VAL A 28 -7.03 19.15 14.35
N ILE A 29 -6.63 19.85 13.29
CA ILE A 29 -5.58 20.88 13.29
C ILE A 29 -6.13 22.25 12.83
N PRO A 30 -5.48 23.37 13.17
CA PRO A 30 -5.81 24.67 12.59
C PRO A 30 -5.73 24.66 11.06
N ARG A 31 -6.70 25.29 10.38
CA ARG A 31 -6.71 25.34 8.91
C ARG A 31 -5.53 26.12 8.32
N GLU A 32 -4.98 27.07 9.08
CA GLU A 32 -3.80 27.87 8.70
C GLU A 32 -2.50 27.05 8.57
N ASP A 33 -2.35 25.98 9.36
CA ASP A 33 -1.19 25.09 9.28
C ASP A 33 -1.16 24.30 7.94
N THR A 34 -2.29 24.23 7.22
CA THR A 34 -2.47 23.34 6.06
C THR A 34 -2.03 23.88 4.70
N VAL A 35 -1.54 25.12 4.62
CA VAL A 35 -1.32 25.87 3.36
C VAL A 35 -0.37 25.17 2.37
N THR A 36 0.53 24.31 2.83
CA THR A 36 1.41 23.51 1.95
C THR A 36 0.67 22.35 1.26
N LEU A 37 -0.36 21.81 1.90
CA LEU A 37 -1.14 20.65 1.45
C LEU A 37 -2.29 21.01 0.49
N THR A 38 -2.71 22.27 0.47
CA THR A 38 -3.86 22.73 -0.33
C THR A 38 -3.50 23.17 -1.75
N LYS A 39 -2.25 22.92 -2.19
CA LYS A 39 -1.72 23.33 -3.51
C LYS A 39 -1.96 22.32 -4.64
N GLY A 40 -2.63 21.19 -4.36
CA GLY A 40 -2.87 20.11 -5.32
C GLY A 40 -4.30 20.04 -5.87
N GLU A 41 -4.56 19.00 -6.66
CA GLU A 41 -5.93 18.60 -6.98
C GLU A 41 -6.71 18.24 -5.71
N TYR A 42 -8.01 18.48 -5.75
CA TYR A 42 -8.91 18.23 -4.62
C TYR A 42 -10.23 17.68 -5.12
N TYR A 43 -10.88 16.88 -4.28
CA TYR A 43 -12.21 16.37 -4.51
C TYR A 43 -13.21 17.20 -3.69
N ARG A 44 -14.24 17.75 -4.33
CA ARG A 44 -15.39 18.34 -3.62
C ARG A 44 -16.36 17.24 -3.23
N PHE A 45 -16.83 17.28 -1.99
CA PHE A 45 -17.86 16.38 -1.51
C PHE A 45 -19.07 17.16 -0.97
N ASN A 46 -20.24 16.52 -0.95
CA ASN A 46 -21.46 17.10 -0.39
C ASN A 46 -22.42 16.05 0.19
N ASN A 47 -22.44 15.91 1.52
CA ASN A 47 -23.31 14.99 2.25
C ASN A 47 -23.22 13.54 1.72
N GLU A 48 -22.04 12.94 1.77
CA GLU A 48 -21.78 11.63 1.14
C GLU A 48 -20.70 10.79 1.86
N ASP A 49 -20.57 9.54 1.42
CA ASP A 49 -19.58 8.59 1.91
C ASP A 49 -18.35 8.63 1.00
N VAL A 50 -17.27 9.28 1.45
CA VAL A 50 -16.03 9.36 0.67
C VAL A 50 -15.05 8.28 1.11
N GLN A 51 -14.83 7.27 0.25
CA GLN A 51 -13.70 6.36 0.43
C GLN A 51 -12.38 7.09 0.15
N LEU A 52 -11.49 7.17 1.15
CA LEU A 52 -10.16 7.74 0.98
C LEU A 52 -9.37 6.92 -0.04
N TYR A 53 -9.14 7.51 -1.21
CA TYR A 53 -8.63 6.79 -2.38
C TYR A 53 -7.37 6.00 -2.04
N GLY A 54 -7.43 4.68 -2.28
CA GLY A 54 -6.27 3.79 -2.17
C GLY A 54 -6.07 3.26 -0.75
N THR A 55 -7.12 3.33 0.07
CA THR A 55 -7.23 2.75 1.41
C THR A 55 -8.57 2.02 1.53
N LYS A 56 -8.79 1.35 2.67
CA LYS A 56 -10.10 0.85 3.10
C LYS A 56 -10.74 1.74 4.18
N VAL A 57 -10.42 3.04 4.16
CA VAL A 57 -10.99 4.05 5.06
C VAL A 57 -12.11 4.80 4.33
N ILE A 58 -13.27 4.92 4.98
CA ILE A 58 -14.44 5.67 4.52
C ILE A 58 -14.69 6.82 5.49
N LEU A 59 -14.96 8.00 4.94
CA LEU A 59 -15.43 9.17 5.68
C LEU A 59 -16.92 9.35 5.38
N HIS A 60 -17.76 9.27 6.39
CA HIS A 60 -19.14 9.75 6.30
C HIS A 60 -19.12 11.24 6.59
N THR A 61 -19.37 12.07 5.58
CA THR A 61 -19.28 13.53 5.70
C THR A 61 -20.67 14.16 5.54
N PRO A 62 -21.42 14.44 6.63
CA PRO A 62 -22.80 14.97 6.56
C PRO A 62 -22.89 16.46 6.16
N CYS A 63 -21.84 16.99 5.55
CA CYS A 63 -21.62 18.39 5.24
C CYS A 63 -20.96 18.54 3.86
N SER A 64 -20.78 19.78 3.41
CA SER A 64 -20.01 20.10 2.19
C SER A 64 -18.56 20.44 2.53
N GLY A 65 -17.66 20.18 1.58
CA GLY A 65 -16.25 20.56 1.73
C GLY A 65 -15.35 20.03 0.63
N VAL A 66 -14.06 19.96 0.94
CA VAL A 66 -12.99 19.49 0.05
C VAL A 66 -12.05 18.50 0.74
N ILE A 67 -11.63 17.48 0.00
CA ILE A 67 -10.57 16.55 0.39
C ILE A 67 -9.38 16.76 -0.54
N TYR A 68 -8.25 17.15 0.03
CA TYR A 68 -6.95 17.14 -0.63
C TYR A 68 -6.29 15.78 -0.37
N GLY A 69 -6.00 15.05 -1.44
CA GLY A 69 -5.23 13.82 -1.43
C GLY A 69 -4.22 13.84 -2.58
N ARG A 70 -3.10 13.13 -2.52
CA ARG A 70 -2.66 12.16 -1.51
C ARG A 70 -1.15 12.27 -1.36
N TYR A 71 -0.67 12.84 -0.27
CA TYR A 71 0.77 12.96 -0.06
C TYR A 71 1.33 11.64 0.49
N LEU A 72 2.29 11.04 -0.23
CA LEU A 72 3.04 9.90 0.27
C LEU A 72 4.16 10.38 1.18
N ILE A 73 4.09 9.95 2.42
CA ILE A 73 5.11 10.20 3.43
C ILE A 73 5.77 8.87 3.82
N ARG A 74 7.10 8.88 3.87
CA ARG A 74 7.90 7.75 4.33
C ARG A 74 8.31 8.05 5.77
N SER A 75 7.67 7.38 6.72
CA SER A 75 7.93 7.55 8.15
C SER A 75 8.22 6.19 8.73
N ASP A 76 9.36 6.10 9.41
CA ASP A 76 9.88 4.87 10.01
C ASP A 76 9.94 3.73 8.97
N ASP A 77 9.33 2.61 9.32
CA ASP A 77 9.20 1.40 8.53
C ASP A 77 7.88 1.34 7.74
N TYR A 78 7.31 2.49 7.34
CA TYR A 78 5.99 2.56 6.69
C TYR A 78 5.93 3.55 5.52
N VAL A 79 5.09 3.22 4.53
CA VAL A 79 4.50 4.22 3.62
C VAL A 79 3.15 4.59 4.21
N LYS A 80 2.96 5.87 4.54
CA LYS A 80 1.68 6.41 5.00
C LYS A 80 1.13 7.35 3.92
N GLY A 81 -0.19 7.39 3.79
CA GLY A 81 -0.91 8.31 2.93
C GLY A 81 -1.54 9.39 3.78
N LEU A 82 -1.18 10.64 3.51
CA LEU A 82 -1.72 11.81 4.19
C LEU A 82 -2.82 12.42 3.32
N TYR A 83 -3.98 12.61 3.94
CA TYR A 83 -5.19 13.20 3.39
C TYR A 83 -5.63 14.35 4.29
N LEU A 84 -6.16 15.40 3.70
CA LEU A 84 -6.65 16.57 4.44
C LEU A 84 -8.10 16.84 4.06
N VAL A 85 -8.99 16.86 5.05
CA VAL A 85 -10.40 17.20 4.89
C VAL A 85 -10.62 18.61 5.45
N ILE A 86 -11.19 19.49 4.64
CA ILE A 86 -11.60 20.83 5.04
C ILE A 86 -13.10 20.95 4.76
N THR A 87 -13.88 21.29 5.77
CA THR A 87 -15.33 21.48 5.66
C THR A 87 -15.65 22.96 5.46
N ASP A 88 -16.77 23.24 4.78
CA ASP A 88 -17.23 24.62 4.57
C ASP A 88 -17.88 25.20 5.85
N THR A 89 -18.35 24.33 6.74
CA THR A 89 -18.97 24.65 8.04
C THR A 89 -18.46 23.72 9.14
N GLU A 90 -18.87 23.97 10.39
CA GLU A 90 -18.73 23.01 11.49
C GLU A 90 -19.43 21.69 11.13
N CYS A 91 -18.77 20.55 11.40
CA CYS A 91 -19.19 19.24 10.92
C CYS A 91 -18.66 18.10 11.79
N ASP A 92 -19.49 17.08 12.02
CA ASP A 92 -19.09 15.82 12.62
C ASP A 92 -18.83 14.79 11.51
N ILE A 93 -17.60 14.31 11.39
CA ILE A 93 -17.18 13.31 10.39
C ILE A 93 -17.01 11.97 11.08
N ASP A 94 -17.74 10.95 10.66
CA ASP A 94 -17.53 9.57 11.12
C ASP A 94 -16.53 8.86 10.19
N VAL A 95 -15.45 8.29 10.75
CA VAL A 95 -14.37 7.65 10.01
C VAL A 95 -14.33 6.16 10.31
N LEU A 96 -14.57 5.34 9.29
CA LEU A 96 -14.54 3.88 9.37
C LEU A 96 -13.32 3.31 8.66
N TRP A 97 -12.60 2.39 9.30
CA TRP A 97 -11.54 1.59 8.68
C TRP A 97 -11.93 0.12 8.68
N LEU A 98 -12.42 -0.33 7.52
CA LEU A 98 -13.05 -1.64 7.33
C LEU A 98 -12.08 -2.81 7.56
N GLU A 99 -10.78 -2.60 7.34
CA GLU A 99 -9.73 -3.64 7.44
C GLU A 99 -9.50 -4.10 8.89
N GLU A 100 -9.58 -3.19 9.85
CA GLU A 100 -9.31 -3.42 11.27
C GLU A 100 -10.60 -3.38 12.12
N GLY A 101 -11.77 -3.17 11.48
CA GLY A 101 -13.08 -3.07 12.14
C GLY A 101 -13.20 -1.86 13.08
N LEU A 102 -12.52 -0.75 12.75
CA LEU A 102 -12.44 0.44 13.62
C LEU A 102 -13.36 1.56 13.11
N GLY A 103 -13.93 2.31 14.05
CA GLY A 103 -14.68 3.53 13.79
C GLY A 103 -14.33 4.62 14.80
N ALA A 104 -14.31 5.88 14.39
CA ALA A 104 -14.10 7.04 15.24
C ALA A 104 -14.79 8.29 14.66
N ARG A 105 -15.43 9.09 15.52
CA ARG A 105 -16.10 10.35 15.16
C ARG A 105 -15.20 11.54 15.45
N MET A 106 -15.07 12.46 14.49
CA MET A 106 -14.25 13.66 14.58
C MET A 106 -15.09 14.91 14.34
N HIS A 107 -15.18 15.74 15.36
CA HIS A 107 -15.81 17.05 15.27
C HIS A 107 -14.80 18.09 14.75
N VAL A 108 -15.13 18.77 13.65
CA VAL A 108 -14.28 19.75 12.96
C VAL A 108 -15.00 21.09 12.87
N LYS A 109 -14.38 22.17 13.37
CA LYS A 109 -14.93 23.54 13.28
C LYS A 109 -14.57 24.21 11.96
N SER A 110 -15.28 25.28 11.59
CA SER A 110 -15.08 26.02 10.32
C SER A 110 -13.65 26.57 10.08
N ASN A 111 -12.87 26.78 11.16
CA ASN A 111 -11.47 27.23 11.10
C ASN A 111 -10.44 26.09 11.30
N GLU A 112 -10.90 24.84 11.37
CA GLU A 112 -10.09 23.65 11.55
C GLU A 112 -10.07 22.81 10.26
N ALA A 113 -9.21 21.80 10.25
CA ALA A 113 -9.16 20.76 9.24
C ALA A 113 -8.92 19.40 9.90
N LEU A 114 -9.44 18.33 9.30
CA LEU A 114 -9.17 16.96 9.73
C LEU A 114 -8.04 16.39 8.86
N LEU A 115 -6.87 16.23 9.47
CA LEU A 115 -5.74 15.51 8.90
C LEU A 115 -5.93 14.01 9.16
N VAL A 116 -5.95 13.20 8.10
CA VAL A 116 -6.04 11.73 8.18
C VAL A 116 -4.76 11.13 7.61
N ILE A 117 -4.03 10.40 8.44
CA ILE A 117 -2.81 9.69 8.07
C ILE A 117 -3.09 8.19 8.14
N VAL A 118 -3.09 7.53 6.99
CA VAL A 118 -3.38 6.10 6.88
C VAL A 118 -2.10 5.33 6.56
N ARG A 119 -1.75 4.34 7.38
CA ARG A 119 -0.71 3.35 7.05
C ARG A 119 -1.15 2.57 5.82
N LEU A 120 -0.42 2.74 4.72
CA LEU A 120 -0.70 2.04 3.47
C LEU A 120 0.00 0.70 3.43
N MET A 121 1.30 0.70 3.77
CA MET A 121 2.19 -0.45 3.60
C MET A 121 3.30 -0.44 4.66
N ARG A 122 3.90 -1.61 4.92
CA ARG A 122 5.04 -1.75 5.83
C ARG A 122 6.32 -1.99 5.02
N LEU A 123 7.29 -1.09 5.15
CA LEU A 123 8.57 -1.16 4.44
C LEU A 123 9.58 -2.14 5.06
N ARG A 124 9.52 -2.37 6.38
CA ARG A 124 10.31 -3.44 7.00
C ARG A 124 9.50 -4.69 7.29
N THR A 125 10.10 -5.81 6.94
CA THR A 125 9.72 -7.13 7.37
C THR A 125 10.07 -7.32 8.86
N ARG A 126 9.03 -7.46 9.71
CA ARG A 126 9.15 -8.38 10.86
C ARG A 126 9.43 -9.80 10.31
N LYS A 127 9.70 -10.79 11.17
CA LYS A 127 9.64 -12.21 10.74
C LYS A 127 8.20 -12.57 10.35
N VAL A 128 7.83 -12.27 9.11
CA VAL A 128 6.57 -12.66 8.50
C VAL A 128 6.62 -14.17 8.29
N LYS A 129 5.56 -14.88 8.66
CA LYS A 129 5.46 -16.32 8.40
C LYS A 129 4.96 -16.52 6.96
N PRO A 130 5.45 -17.56 6.25
CA PRO A 130 4.80 -17.99 5.01
C PRO A 130 3.31 -18.26 5.23
N ASP A 131 2.49 -17.81 4.30
CA ASP A 131 1.06 -18.06 4.29
C ASP A 131 0.79 -19.55 4.04
N SER A 132 -0.28 -20.11 4.65
CA SER A 132 -0.59 -21.54 4.55
C SER A 132 -0.89 -22.00 3.12
N TYR A 133 -1.42 -21.13 2.27
CA TYR A 133 -1.66 -21.38 0.85
C TYR A 133 -0.35 -21.36 0.05
N ALA A 134 0.54 -20.40 0.33
CA ALA A 134 1.88 -20.37 -0.28
C ALA A 134 2.69 -21.63 0.10
N LEU A 135 2.62 -22.06 1.37
CA LEU A 135 3.21 -23.33 1.81
C LEU A 135 2.59 -24.55 1.13
N ARG A 136 1.27 -24.54 0.87
CA ARG A 136 0.59 -25.60 0.13
C ARG A 136 1.09 -25.67 -1.31
N ILE A 137 1.18 -24.54 -2.02
CA ILE A 137 1.73 -24.44 -3.37
C ILE A 137 3.18 -24.95 -3.40
N MET A 138 4.04 -24.49 -2.48
CA MET A 138 5.43 -24.97 -2.40
C MET A 138 5.51 -26.49 -2.22
N ARG A 139 4.68 -27.08 -1.34
CA ARG A 139 4.63 -28.54 -1.15
C ARG A 139 4.14 -29.27 -2.41
N THR A 140 3.08 -28.81 -3.04
CA THR A 140 2.52 -29.40 -4.27
C THR A 140 3.52 -29.38 -5.43
N LEU A 141 4.29 -28.31 -5.56
CA LEU A 141 5.34 -28.16 -6.58
C LEU A 141 6.70 -28.76 -6.17
N ASN A 142 6.77 -29.41 -5.00
CA ASN A 142 7.98 -29.93 -4.35
C ASN A 142 9.16 -28.93 -4.35
N LEU A 143 8.87 -27.72 -3.89
CA LEU A 143 9.79 -26.60 -3.76
C LEU A 143 10.30 -26.47 -2.32
N SER A 144 11.60 -26.24 -2.19
CA SER A 144 12.20 -25.75 -0.94
C SER A 144 12.83 -24.38 -1.18
N GLY A 145 12.70 -23.48 -0.21
CA GLY A 145 13.10 -22.10 -0.36
C GLY A 145 12.81 -21.24 0.86
N LYS A 146 13.28 -20.00 0.80
CA LYS A 146 13.23 -19.03 1.89
C LYS A 146 12.33 -17.85 1.52
N LEU A 147 11.42 -17.46 2.40
CA LEU A 147 10.64 -16.23 2.24
C LEU A 147 11.59 -15.02 2.33
N LEU A 148 11.60 -14.19 1.29
CA LEU A 148 12.47 -13.00 1.19
C LEU A 148 11.69 -11.71 1.42
N TYR A 149 10.43 -11.66 0.98
CA TYR A 149 9.57 -10.49 1.11
C TYR A 149 8.11 -10.90 1.20
N SER A 150 7.32 -10.15 1.99
CA SER A 150 5.87 -10.24 2.04
C SER A 150 5.30 -8.93 2.55
N ASP A 151 4.16 -8.50 2.01
CA ASP A 151 3.56 -7.18 2.29
C ASP A 151 2.02 -7.22 2.13
N ALA A 152 1.37 -6.11 2.48
CA ALA A 152 -0.07 -5.87 2.40
C ALA A 152 -0.90 -7.08 2.84
N ASN A 153 -0.67 -7.52 4.08
CA ASN A 153 -1.36 -8.65 4.71
C ASN A 153 -1.24 -9.98 3.93
N HIS A 154 -0.08 -10.21 3.30
CA HIS A 154 0.26 -11.38 2.50
C HIS A 154 -0.41 -11.42 1.10
N GLU A 155 -0.89 -10.28 0.60
CA GLU A 155 -1.25 -10.09 -0.83
C GLU A 155 -0.08 -10.39 -1.78
N ILE A 156 1.16 -10.24 -1.32
CA ILE A 156 2.34 -10.75 -2.02
C ILE A 156 3.25 -11.51 -1.06
N GLN A 157 3.80 -12.63 -1.53
CA GLN A 157 4.92 -13.34 -0.93
C GLN A 157 5.94 -13.72 -2.01
N VAL A 158 7.21 -13.38 -1.80
CA VAL A 158 8.31 -13.73 -2.70
C VAL A 158 9.30 -14.63 -1.98
N PHE A 159 9.52 -15.82 -2.51
CA PHE A 159 10.42 -16.83 -1.99
C PHE A 159 11.60 -17.02 -2.94
N GLY A 160 12.81 -17.08 -2.41
CA GLY A 160 13.99 -17.57 -3.12
C GLY A 160 14.01 -19.10 -3.07
N ILE A 161 14.13 -19.76 -4.22
CA ILE A 161 14.05 -21.22 -4.32
C ILE A 161 15.45 -21.83 -4.24
N GLU A 162 15.65 -22.71 -3.25
CA GLU A 162 16.91 -23.41 -2.97
C GLU A 162 16.98 -24.75 -3.72
N ARG A 163 15.86 -25.49 -3.78
CA ARG A 163 15.74 -26.73 -4.58
C ARG A 163 14.36 -26.83 -5.20
N MET A 164 14.33 -27.32 -6.43
CA MET A 164 13.14 -27.62 -7.23
C MET A 164 13.41 -28.87 -8.06
N LEU A 165 12.42 -29.76 -8.19
CA LEU A 165 12.55 -30.96 -9.03
C LEU A 165 12.71 -30.66 -10.53
N ILE A 166 12.09 -29.58 -11.01
CA ILE A 166 12.11 -29.19 -12.43
C ILE A 166 13.22 -28.15 -12.66
N SER A 167 14.14 -28.48 -13.58
CA SER A 167 15.42 -27.77 -13.69
C SER A 167 15.33 -26.49 -14.50
N GLN A 168 14.61 -26.46 -15.63
CA GLN A 168 14.50 -25.31 -16.53
C GLN A 168 13.14 -25.31 -17.25
N PHE A 169 12.57 -24.11 -17.44
CA PHE A 169 11.57 -23.80 -18.45
C PHE A 169 12.10 -22.62 -19.26
N ARG A 170 11.95 -22.65 -20.59
CA ARG A 170 12.40 -21.58 -21.49
C ARG A 170 11.21 -21.08 -22.29
N ASP A 171 10.42 -20.24 -21.64
CA ASP A 171 9.32 -19.51 -22.25
C ASP A 171 9.82 -18.17 -22.83
N ASN A 172 8.90 -17.28 -23.23
CA ASN A 172 9.28 -15.89 -23.53
C ASN A 172 9.97 -15.23 -22.32
N CYS A 173 11.19 -14.73 -22.50
CA CYS A 173 11.86 -13.98 -21.45
C CYS A 173 11.32 -12.54 -21.39
N ALA A 174 11.17 -12.00 -20.18
CA ALA A 174 10.70 -10.64 -19.94
C ALA A 174 11.68 -9.89 -19.03
N ASN A 175 11.78 -8.57 -19.15
CA ASN A 175 12.56 -7.73 -18.23
C ASN A 175 11.68 -7.16 -17.08
N GLU A 176 10.36 -7.11 -17.30
CA GLU A 176 9.38 -6.76 -16.27
C GLU A 176 8.10 -7.58 -16.45
N LEU A 177 7.33 -7.70 -15.37
CA LEU A 177 6.05 -8.39 -15.33
C LEU A 177 5.07 -7.58 -14.48
N SER A 178 4.02 -7.07 -15.11
CA SER A 178 2.93 -6.35 -14.43
C SER A 178 1.69 -7.24 -14.31
N ILE A 179 1.26 -7.53 -13.08
CA ILE A 179 0.09 -8.35 -12.78
C ILE A 179 -0.74 -7.63 -11.71
N ARG A 180 -2.00 -7.33 -12.03
CA ARG A 180 -2.89 -6.48 -11.21
C ARG A 180 -2.18 -5.16 -10.86
N ARG A 181 -2.11 -4.82 -9.57
CA ARG A 181 -1.42 -3.64 -9.04
C ARG A 181 0.05 -3.91 -8.68
N TRP A 182 0.66 -5.01 -9.12
CA TRP A 182 2.05 -5.36 -8.83
C TRP A 182 2.89 -5.35 -10.11
N ARG A 183 4.14 -4.87 -10.01
CA ARG A 183 5.12 -4.93 -11.10
C ARG A 183 6.46 -5.41 -10.55
N LEU A 184 6.89 -6.53 -11.09
CA LEU A 184 8.20 -7.11 -10.82
C LEU A 184 9.13 -6.65 -11.94
N VAL A 185 10.25 -6.02 -11.60
CA VAL A 185 11.30 -5.64 -12.56
C VAL A 185 12.54 -6.46 -12.25
N PHE A 186 13.12 -7.06 -13.27
CA PHE A 186 14.24 -8.00 -13.15
C PHE A 186 15.57 -7.32 -13.50
N ASP A 187 16.69 -7.80 -12.95
CA ASP A 187 18.03 -7.29 -13.31
C ASP A 187 18.49 -7.70 -14.72
N ARG A 188 17.85 -8.72 -15.28
CA ARG A 188 18.08 -9.30 -16.61
C ARG A 188 16.83 -10.05 -17.07
N CYS A 189 16.80 -10.46 -18.34
CA CYS A 189 15.63 -11.14 -18.90
C CYS A 189 15.33 -12.44 -18.13
N GLY A 190 14.19 -12.47 -17.44
CA GLY A 190 13.73 -13.59 -16.64
C GLY A 190 12.71 -14.45 -17.37
N PHE A 191 12.79 -15.76 -17.17
CA PHE A 191 11.79 -16.70 -17.66
C PHE A 191 10.66 -16.82 -16.63
N VAL A 192 9.46 -16.35 -16.98
CA VAL A 192 8.28 -16.37 -16.13
C VAL A 192 7.36 -17.50 -16.57
N THR A 193 6.91 -18.32 -15.62
CA THR A 193 5.90 -19.37 -15.83
C THR A 193 4.79 -19.20 -14.80
N GLU A 194 3.56 -18.98 -15.26
CA GLU A 194 2.38 -19.09 -14.40
C GLU A 194 2.14 -20.56 -14.08
N VAL A 195 2.25 -20.93 -12.79
CA VAL A 195 2.06 -22.31 -12.32
C VAL A 195 0.68 -22.56 -11.73
N PHE A 196 -0.04 -21.49 -11.41
CA PHE A 196 -1.38 -21.55 -10.81
C PHE A 196 -2.08 -20.20 -10.91
N ASN A 197 -3.36 -20.21 -11.25
CA ASN A 197 -4.23 -19.03 -11.25
C ASN A 197 -5.69 -19.48 -11.02
N ASP A 198 -6.30 -19.05 -9.91
CA ASP A 198 -7.71 -19.32 -9.58
C ASP A 198 -8.60 -18.07 -9.66
N GLY A 199 -8.11 -17.00 -10.30
CA GLY A 199 -8.78 -15.70 -10.36
C GLY A 199 -8.58 -14.84 -9.10
N SER A 200 -8.42 -15.46 -7.91
CA SER A 200 -8.11 -14.76 -6.64
C SER A 200 -6.61 -14.77 -6.32
N THR A 201 -5.93 -15.86 -6.65
CA THR A 201 -4.53 -16.12 -6.35
C THR A 201 -3.78 -16.55 -7.60
N VAL A 202 -2.65 -15.90 -7.85
CA VAL A 202 -1.71 -16.23 -8.94
C VAL A 202 -0.39 -16.68 -8.33
N ALA A 203 0.20 -17.76 -8.82
CA ALA A 203 1.54 -18.17 -8.47
C ALA A 203 2.44 -18.31 -9.71
N LEU A 204 3.64 -17.76 -9.59
CA LEU A 204 4.58 -17.54 -10.68
C LEU A 204 5.93 -18.11 -10.30
N LEU A 205 6.52 -18.92 -11.17
CA LEU A 205 7.94 -19.25 -11.10
C LEU A 205 8.71 -18.33 -12.01
N ILE A 206 9.82 -17.79 -11.51
CA ILE A 206 10.68 -16.85 -12.21
C ILE A 206 12.10 -17.38 -12.14
N ASN A 207 12.71 -17.66 -13.29
CA ASN A 207 14.05 -18.22 -13.41
C ASN A 207 15.00 -17.26 -14.15
N ASP A 208 16.30 -17.45 -13.90
CA ASP A 208 17.41 -16.75 -14.56
C ASP A 208 17.49 -15.24 -14.32
N VAL A 209 17.02 -14.81 -13.14
CA VAL A 209 17.17 -13.44 -12.60
C VAL A 209 17.97 -13.51 -11.31
N ASN A 210 18.82 -12.52 -11.00
CA ASN A 210 19.55 -12.48 -9.72
C ASN A 210 18.88 -11.61 -8.67
N SER A 211 18.03 -10.67 -9.10
CA SER A 211 17.24 -9.82 -8.22
C SER A 211 15.91 -9.42 -8.84
N ILE A 212 14.91 -9.20 -7.99
CA ILE A 212 13.59 -8.71 -8.37
C ILE A 212 13.31 -7.43 -7.58
N VAL A 213 13.08 -6.33 -8.29
CA VAL A 213 12.57 -5.08 -7.76
C VAL A 213 11.04 -5.16 -7.76
N ILE A 214 10.46 -5.05 -6.57
CA ILE A 214 9.03 -5.22 -6.32
C ILE A 214 8.40 -3.84 -6.23
N ASN A 215 7.50 -3.55 -7.17
CA ASN A 215 6.75 -2.32 -7.22
C ASN A 215 5.26 -2.60 -6.98
N ARG A 216 4.56 -1.64 -6.37
CA ARG A 216 3.09 -1.58 -6.39
C ARG A 216 2.62 -0.33 -7.12
N TYR A 217 1.60 -0.49 -7.94
CA TYR A 217 0.89 0.60 -8.57
C TYR A 217 -0.10 1.18 -7.57
N PHE A 218 -0.07 2.49 -7.41
CA PHE A 218 -1.08 3.23 -6.70
C PHE A 218 -1.91 4.00 -7.72
N PRO A 219 -3.11 3.49 -8.08
CA PRO A 219 -4.00 4.20 -9.01
C PRO A 219 -4.29 5.64 -8.55
N SER A 220 -4.25 5.88 -7.23
CA SER A 220 -4.44 7.19 -6.57
C SER A 220 -3.40 8.26 -6.93
N LEU A 221 -2.25 7.84 -7.46
CA LEU A 221 -1.12 8.70 -7.80
C LEU A 221 -0.74 8.57 -9.28
N ASN A 222 -1.46 7.72 -10.03
CA ASN A 222 -1.07 7.23 -11.34
C ASN A 222 0.43 6.84 -11.41
N LYS A 223 0.94 6.18 -10.36
CA LYS A 223 2.38 5.97 -10.16
C LYS A 223 2.72 4.61 -9.58
N TRP A 224 3.79 4.02 -10.12
CA TRP A 224 4.47 2.86 -9.54
C TRP A 224 5.45 3.31 -8.44
N TYR A 225 5.43 2.62 -7.31
CA TYR A 225 6.34 2.85 -6.20
C TYR A 225 7.18 1.60 -5.93
N GLU A 226 8.50 1.75 -5.86
CA GLU A 226 9.42 0.68 -5.47
C GLU A 226 9.33 0.43 -3.96
N LEU A 227 9.04 -0.81 -3.58
CA LEU A 227 8.82 -1.21 -2.19
C LEU A 227 10.02 -1.94 -1.59
N SER A 228 10.61 -2.85 -2.39
CA SER A 228 11.73 -3.67 -1.96
C SER A 228 12.48 -4.24 -3.17
N LYS A 229 13.73 -4.61 -2.96
CA LYS A 229 14.53 -5.41 -3.89
C LYS A 229 14.97 -6.69 -3.20
N VAL A 230 14.52 -7.84 -3.70
CA VAL A 230 15.01 -9.15 -3.27
C VAL A 230 16.16 -9.60 -4.17
N LEU A 231 17.14 -10.30 -3.61
CA LEU A 231 18.35 -10.73 -4.34
C LEU A 231 18.93 -12.02 -3.74
N GLY A 232 19.90 -12.61 -4.44
CA GLY A 232 20.72 -13.72 -3.95
C GLY A 232 20.23 -15.11 -4.34
N PHE A 233 19.20 -15.20 -5.18
CA PHE A 233 18.70 -16.45 -5.77
C PHE A 233 18.63 -16.29 -7.29
N SER A 234 18.77 -17.40 -8.02
CA SER A 234 18.58 -17.49 -9.48
C SER A 234 17.15 -17.92 -9.88
N LYS A 235 16.34 -18.26 -8.88
CA LYS A 235 14.99 -18.81 -9.00
C LYS A 235 14.10 -18.26 -7.89
N TYR A 236 12.90 -17.82 -8.24
CA TYR A 236 11.93 -17.27 -7.31
C TYR A 236 10.55 -17.88 -7.52
N LEU A 237 9.80 -18.07 -6.43
CA LEU A 237 8.36 -18.26 -6.44
C LEU A 237 7.73 -16.96 -5.94
N VAL A 238 6.81 -16.40 -6.73
CA VAL A 238 5.98 -15.26 -6.33
C VAL A 238 4.55 -15.73 -6.21
N VAL A 239 3.93 -15.53 -5.05
CA VAL A 239 2.51 -15.78 -4.80
C VAL A 239 1.82 -14.44 -4.60
N LEU A 240 0.81 -14.17 -5.41
CA LEU A 240 -0.01 -12.95 -5.40
C LEU A 240 -1.44 -13.34 -5.01
N LYS A 241 -2.00 -12.69 -4.00
CA LYS A 241 -3.41 -12.80 -3.59
C LYS A 241 -4.11 -11.45 -3.73
N GLY A 242 -5.43 -11.48 -3.85
CA GLY A 242 -6.28 -10.28 -3.85
C GLY A 242 -7.37 -10.35 -4.91
N GLU A 243 -8.30 -9.41 -4.86
CA GLU A 243 -9.36 -9.28 -5.86
C GLU A 243 -8.79 -8.69 -7.17
N VAL A 244 -9.59 -8.81 -8.24
CA VAL A 244 -9.33 -8.27 -9.58
C VAL A 244 -9.56 -6.76 -9.59
#